data_AF-A0A0C3D1G6-F1
#
_entry.id   AF-A0A0C3D1G6-F1
#
_cell.length_a   1.000
_cell.length_b   1.000
_cell.length_c   1.000
_cell.angle_alpha   90.00
_cell.angle_beta   90.00
_cell.angle_gamma   90.00
#
_symmetry.space_group_name_H-M   'P 1'
#
loop_
_entity.id
_entity.type
_entity.pdbx_description
1 polymer ?
#
loop_
_entity_poly.entity_id
_entity_poly.type
_entity_poly.pdbx_seq_one_letter_code
_entity_poly.pdbx_strand_id
1 'polypeptide(L)'
;MGSKFIALAAGGSIYILIVIAGLGLQSRIGNMVGTLQCDLATLFRNPPEGSMQHLVETKIAPMIAQMKVKYPLYIATIFSSAILRDLGLSRELACDDLDRSDYFFDAVILNSFTIVPRNKSIWAACYTQSTGQKIPTTLHLLNHMELYTPSNWTASRSYTSPLTDIDEEMYDDTSISRGSSPLLSLTGKDRDRWTIQERKYAEKAIAVCSMDDLQEKLTNIYKHGIKCTEKEYIHIPMSALNDKDLNIRSCDDRLLVFISTSMPAEFRDSLTDIFETCFDQSFCLVERDTWKDETHNHPAFQSMYWSWYNRHGTRGDDAPSDVQPCLLERQDCMHTNHSQIMPYVSREMHGHEETYHHFMKVFQNVFEWIRTMIETCLPEEYSVLSQVARMLPGNAYSPVHPFTSLVININAQTQGHRDTGDQEFCLVMPVGTYTGGGLALVEPGLILDLRPGDFAIFRSCDVTHFNMNYRGKRASLVLHTDKEMNAWLERRNNWDHNLTLQSYTN
;
A
#
# COMPACT_ATOMS: atom_id res chain seq x y z
N MET A 1 -6.61 -9.74 6.51
CA MET A 1 -7.17 -9.65 7.89
C MET A 1 -6.57 -10.69 8.84
N GLY A 2 -6.47 -11.98 8.46
CA GLY A 2 -5.98 -13.03 9.38
C GLY A 2 -4.59 -12.79 9.96
N SER A 3 -3.65 -12.26 9.16
CA SER A 3 -2.27 -11.97 9.60
C SER A 3 -2.20 -11.06 10.82
N LYS A 4 -3.09 -10.05 10.92
CA LYS A 4 -3.14 -9.13 12.07
C LYS A 4 -3.47 -9.85 13.37
N PHE A 5 -4.48 -10.71 13.34
CA PHE A 5 -4.88 -11.48 14.52
C PHE A 5 -3.84 -12.55 14.87
N ILE A 6 -3.20 -13.17 13.88
CA ILE A 6 -2.10 -14.10 14.11
C ILE A 6 -0.94 -13.42 14.83
N ALA A 7 -0.52 -12.23 14.38
CA ALA A 7 0.54 -11.46 15.05
C ALA A 7 0.19 -11.18 16.51
N LEU A 8 -1.03 -10.72 16.79
CA LEU A 8 -1.44 -10.47 18.18
C LEU A 8 -1.49 -11.75 19.03
N ALA A 9 -1.95 -12.87 18.46
CA ALA A 9 -1.95 -14.17 19.13
C ALA A 9 -0.53 -14.66 19.44
N ALA A 10 0.42 -14.43 18.52
CA ALA A 10 1.83 -14.69 18.74
C ALA A 10 2.40 -13.84 19.89
N GLY A 11 1.97 -12.58 19.98
CA GLY A 11 2.29 -11.66 21.07
C GLY A 11 1.74 -12.11 22.44
N GLY A 12 0.42 -12.27 22.51
CA GLY A 12 -0.33 -12.38 23.76
C GLY A 12 -0.87 -13.78 24.11
N SER A 13 -0.63 -14.81 23.29
CA SER A 13 -1.31 -16.12 23.23
C SER A 13 -2.65 -16.09 22.49
N ILE A 14 -3.15 -17.26 22.06
CA ILE A 14 -4.45 -17.39 21.39
C ILE A 14 -5.61 -16.79 22.21
N TYR A 15 -5.50 -16.79 23.53
CA TYR A 15 -6.53 -16.28 24.43
C TYR A 15 -6.74 -14.77 24.28
N ILE A 16 -5.74 -14.03 23.78
CA ILE A 16 -5.90 -12.60 23.49
C ILE A 16 -6.97 -12.36 22.44
N LEU A 17 -7.19 -13.32 21.53
CA LEU A 17 -8.23 -13.22 20.51
C LEU A 17 -9.63 -13.28 21.13
N ILE A 18 -9.81 -14.06 22.20
CA ILE A 18 -11.07 -14.12 22.94
C ILE A 18 -11.28 -12.80 23.70
N VAL A 19 -10.23 -12.22 24.28
CA VAL A 19 -10.31 -10.89 24.92
C VAL A 19 -10.71 -9.82 23.91
N ILE A 20 -10.03 -9.77 22.76
CA ILE A 20 -10.35 -8.85 21.66
C ILE A 20 -11.80 -9.02 21.23
N ALA A 21 -12.26 -10.26 21.11
CA ALA A 21 -13.63 -10.55 20.72
C ALA A 21 -14.66 -10.11 21.76
N GLY A 22 -14.43 -10.44 23.04
CA GLY A 22 -15.30 -10.07 24.15
C GLY A 22 -15.37 -8.57 24.42
N LEU A 23 -14.32 -7.82 24.06
CA LEU A 23 -14.28 -6.36 24.15
C LEU A 23 -14.82 -5.65 22.90
N GLY A 24 -15.24 -6.39 21.86
CA GLY A 24 -15.73 -5.79 20.61
C GLY A 24 -14.64 -5.06 19.81
N LEU A 25 -13.37 -5.43 19.98
CA LEU A 25 -12.23 -4.74 19.37
C LEU A 25 -11.86 -5.25 17.98
N GLN A 26 -12.58 -6.23 17.43
CA GLN A 26 -12.25 -6.87 16.15
C GLN A 26 -12.15 -5.86 15.01
N SER A 27 -13.08 -4.90 14.93
CA SER A 27 -13.03 -3.85 13.90
C SER A 27 -11.81 -2.94 14.06
N ARG A 28 -11.42 -2.62 15.30
CA ARG A 28 -10.24 -1.77 15.56
C ARG A 28 -8.96 -2.49 15.15
N ILE A 29 -8.82 -3.78 15.50
CA ILE A 29 -7.68 -4.61 15.05
C ILE A 29 -7.69 -4.77 13.53
N GLY A 30 -8.87 -5.04 12.95
CA GLY A 30 -9.05 -5.18 11.51
C GLY A 30 -8.61 -3.95 10.73
N ASN A 31 -8.77 -2.76 11.32
CA ASN A 31 -8.41 -1.47 10.75
C ASN A 31 -6.97 -1.03 11.09
N MET A 32 -6.17 -1.79 11.84
CA MET A 32 -4.78 -1.37 12.09
C MET A 32 -4.01 -1.19 10.79
N VAL A 33 -3.31 -0.07 10.65
CA VAL A 33 -2.56 0.25 9.44
C VAL A 33 -1.09 -0.17 9.60
N GLY A 34 -0.45 -0.57 8.50
CA GLY A 34 0.98 -0.84 8.50
C GLY A 34 1.38 -2.07 9.30
N THR A 35 2.41 -1.91 10.13
CA THR A 35 3.02 -2.95 10.96
C THR A 35 2.56 -2.92 12.42
N LEU A 36 1.57 -2.09 12.77
CA LEU A 36 1.15 -1.83 14.14
C LEU A 36 0.79 -3.11 14.93
N GLN A 37 0.22 -4.11 14.27
CA GLN A 37 -0.05 -5.42 14.86
C GLN A 37 1.22 -6.14 15.36
N CYS A 38 2.35 -5.99 14.66
CA CYS A 38 3.62 -6.60 15.02
C CYS A 38 4.28 -5.85 16.19
N ASP A 39 4.15 -4.52 16.20
CA ASP A 39 4.62 -3.68 17.29
C ASP A 39 3.86 -3.98 18.59
N LEU A 40 2.53 -4.12 18.52
CA LEU A 40 1.71 -4.55 19.63
C LEU A 40 2.03 -5.97 20.09
N ALA A 41 2.30 -6.88 19.16
CA ALA A 41 2.69 -8.25 19.51
C ALA A 41 4.03 -8.27 20.27
N THR A 42 5.00 -7.46 19.83
CA THR A 42 6.29 -7.25 20.50
C THR A 42 6.09 -6.68 21.91
N LEU A 43 5.22 -5.67 22.03
CA LEU A 43 4.85 -5.09 23.32
C LEU A 43 4.17 -6.10 24.26
N PHE A 44 3.34 -7.01 23.73
CA PHE A 44 2.77 -8.07 24.57
C PHE A 44 3.81 -9.08 25.04
N ARG A 45 4.76 -9.49 24.19
CA ARG A 45 5.79 -10.49 24.57
C ARG A 45 6.79 -9.93 25.57
N ASN A 46 7.33 -8.75 25.31
CA ASN A 46 8.36 -8.13 26.14
C ASN A 46 8.19 -6.61 26.14
N PRO A 47 7.22 -6.08 26.92
CA PRO A 47 6.99 -4.65 26.99
C PRO A 47 8.19 -3.93 27.60
N PRO A 48 8.51 -2.70 27.15
CA PRO A 48 9.53 -1.88 27.79
C PRO A 48 9.11 -1.48 29.21
N GLU A 49 10.09 -1.19 30.06
CA GLU A 49 9.84 -0.76 31.44
C GLU A 49 8.90 0.45 31.51
N GLY A 50 8.02 0.46 32.51
CA GLY A 50 7.09 1.56 32.77
C GLY A 50 5.62 1.16 32.66
N SER A 51 4.80 2.05 32.12
CA SER A 51 3.33 1.91 32.12
C SER A 51 2.84 0.74 31.27
N MET A 52 3.49 0.46 30.14
CA MET A 52 3.12 -0.63 29.25
C MET A 52 3.43 -1.99 29.87
N GLN A 53 4.62 -2.15 30.46
CA GLN A 53 4.95 -3.34 31.25
C GLN A 53 3.94 -3.55 32.37
N HIS A 54 3.65 -2.50 33.14
CA HIS A 54 2.69 -2.59 34.24
C HIS A 54 1.30 -3.04 33.78
N LEU A 55 0.83 -2.54 32.62
CA LEU A 55 -0.45 -2.95 32.04
C LEU A 55 -0.45 -4.45 31.68
N VAL A 56 0.61 -4.92 31.01
CA VAL A 56 0.73 -6.34 30.62
C VAL A 56 0.80 -7.22 31.86
N GLU A 57 1.67 -6.90 32.80
CA GLU A 57 1.94 -7.68 34.01
C GLU A 57 0.75 -7.75 34.96
N THR A 58 0.02 -6.65 35.16
CA THR A 58 -1.04 -6.58 36.18
C THR A 58 -2.44 -6.82 35.64
N LYS A 59 -2.66 -6.68 34.33
CA LYS A 59 -3.99 -6.82 33.72
C LYS A 59 -4.03 -7.93 32.68
N ILE A 60 -3.18 -7.86 31.66
CA ILE A 60 -3.29 -8.75 30.49
C ILE A 60 -2.87 -10.18 30.85
N ALA A 61 -1.64 -10.38 31.34
CA ALA A 61 -1.14 -11.72 31.65
C ALA A 61 -2.00 -12.45 32.71
N PRO A 62 -2.46 -11.80 33.81
CA PRO A 62 -3.39 -12.43 34.75
C PRO A 62 -4.74 -12.78 34.14
N MET A 63 -5.29 -11.92 33.27
CA MET A 63 -6.55 -12.21 32.56
C MET A 63 -6.40 -13.44 31.66
N ILE A 64 -5.33 -13.50 30.87
CA ILE A 64 -5.01 -14.66 30.04
C ILE A 64 -4.83 -15.93 30.89
N ALA A 65 -4.14 -15.82 32.03
CA ALA A 65 -3.97 -16.92 32.98
C ALA A 65 -5.30 -17.43 33.56
N GLN A 66 -6.30 -16.57 33.75
CA GLN A 66 -7.65 -16.99 34.14
C GLN A 66 -8.41 -17.65 32.99
N MET A 67 -8.30 -17.09 31.78
CA MET A 67 -8.99 -17.62 30.59
C MET A 67 -8.50 -19.01 30.22
N LYS A 68 -7.20 -19.31 30.33
CA LYS A 68 -6.67 -20.66 30.09
C LYS A 68 -7.17 -21.72 31.07
N VAL A 69 -7.61 -21.31 32.25
CA VAL A 69 -8.21 -22.20 33.26
C VAL A 69 -9.68 -22.40 32.93
N LYS A 70 -10.39 -21.31 32.63
CA LYS A 70 -11.83 -21.34 32.36
C LYS A 70 -12.18 -22.02 31.03
N TYR A 71 -11.34 -21.83 30.01
CA TYR A 71 -11.58 -22.30 28.65
C TYR A 71 -10.36 -23.04 28.11
N PRO A 72 -10.10 -24.30 28.51
CA PRO A 72 -8.98 -25.07 27.97
C PRO A 72 -9.13 -25.30 26.47
N LEU A 73 -8.22 -24.74 25.68
CA LEU A 73 -8.19 -24.87 24.22
C LEU A 73 -7.02 -25.74 23.76
N TYR A 74 -7.22 -26.40 22.64
CA TYR A 74 -6.18 -27.14 21.94
C TYR A 74 -6.00 -26.56 20.54
N ILE A 75 -4.75 -26.48 20.09
CA ILE A 75 -4.40 -25.82 18.84
C ILE A 75 -5.05 -26.52 17.63
N ALA A 76 -5.25 -27.84 17.71
CA ALA A 76 -5.91 -28.65 16.68
C ALA A 76 -7.42 -28.36 16.52
N THR A 77 -8.01 -27.60 17.45
CA THR A 77 -9.39 -27.10 17.30
C THR A 77 -9.47 -25.84 16.44
N ILE A 78 -8.32 -25.24 16.12
CA ILE A 78 -8.19 -23.96 15.43
C ILE A 78 -7.47 -24.16 14.09
N PHE A 79 -6.42 -24.97 14.08
CA PHE A 79 -5.57 -25.20 12.91
C PHE A 79 -5.69 -26.63 12.40
N SER A 80 -5.49 -26.80 11.08
CA SER A 80 -5.57 -28.09 10.44
C SER A 80 -4.46 -29.02 10.95
N SER A 81 -4.74 -30.32 10.96
CA SER A 81 -3.73 -31.32 11.34
C SER A 81 -2.56 -31.41 10.37
N ALA A 82 -2.71 -30.92 9.14
CA ALA A 82 -1.62 -30.85 8.17
C ALA A 82 -0.56 -29.84 8.65
N ILE A 83 -0.98 -28.60 8.94
CA ILE A 83 -0.09 -27.53 9.41
C ILE A 83 0.66 -27.95 10.69
N LEU A 84 -0.05 -28.57 11.65
CA LEU A 84 0.58 -29.02 12.89
C LEU A 84 1.64 -30.10 12.65
N ARG A 85 1.36 -31.06 11.76
CA ARG A 85 2.30 -32.12 11.43
C ARG A 85 3.53 -31.55 10.71
N ASP A 86 3.32 -30.62 9.80
CA ASP A 86 4.40 -30.01 9.01
C ASP A 86 5.34 -29.17 9.92
N LEU A 87 4.81 -28.63 11.02
CA LEU A 87 5.58 -27.97 12.09
C LEU A 87 6.11 -28.92 13.18
N GLY A 88 5.86 -30.23 13.09
CA GLY A 88 6.29 -31.22 14.08
C GLY A 88 5.54 -31.13 15.43
N LEU A 89 4.35 -30.56 15.45
CA LEU A 89 3.54 -30.34 16.66
C LEU A 89 2.45 -31.40 16.84
N SER A 90 2.21 -31.77 18.10
CA SER A 90 1.13 -32.70 18.46
C SER A 90 -0.25 -32.08 18.27
N ARG A 91 -1.24 -32.89 17.87
CA ARG A 91 -2.65 -32.50 17.86
C ARG A 91 -3.18 -32.20 19.26
N GLU A 92 -2.55 -32.78 20.28
CA GLU A 92 -2.85 -32.57 21.69
C GLU A 92 -2.09 -31.38 22.28
N LEU A 93 -1.50 -30.51 21.44
CA LEU A 93 -0.90 -29.28 21.91
C LEU A 93 -1.98 -28.36 22.50
N ALA A 94 -1.96 -28.23 23.83
CA ALA A 94 -2.80 -27.31 24.57
C ALA A 94 -2.31 -25.87 24.33
N CYS A 95 -3.25 -24.95 24.13
CA CYS A 95 -2.93 -23.54 23.88
C CYS A 95 -2.42 -22.80 25.13
N ASP A 96 -2.39 -23.44 26.30
CA ASP A 96 -1.82 -22.90 27.52
C ASP A 96 -0.33 -23.19 27.69
N ASP A 97 0.25 -24.05 26.84
CA ASP A 97 1.69 -24.21 26.68
C ASP A 97 2.22 -23.05 25.83
N LEU A 98 2.57 -21.94 26.49
CA LEU A 98 3.03 -20.73 25.82
C LEU A 98 4.31 -20.95 25.02
N ASP A 99 5.23 -21.79 25.48
CA ASP A 99 6.52 -21.99 24.80
C ASP A 99 6.30 -22.73 23.46
N ARG A 100 5.42 -23.75 23.43
CA ARG A 100 5.06 -24.43 22.18
C ARG A 100 4.12 -23.61 21.28
N SER A 101 3.25 -22.80 21.88
CA SER A 101 2.41 -21.85 21.16
C SER A 101 3.27 -20.79 20.46
N ASP A 102 4.29 -20.26 21.16
CA ASP A 102 5.24 -19.32 20.59
C ASP A 102 6.02 -19.95 19.43
N TYR A 103 6.51 -21.19 19.58
CA TYR A 103 7.14 -21.92 18.49
C TYR A 103 6.23 -22.08 17.25
N PHE A 104 4.93 -22.37 17.45
CA PHE A 104 3.98 -22.43 16.34
C PHE A 104 3.82 -21.09 15.64
N PHE A 105 3.60 -20.02 16.39
CA PHE A 105 3.33 -18.71 15.82
C PHE A 105 4.58 -18.06 15.22
N ASP A 106 5.74 -18.33 15.80
CA ASP A 106 7.05 -17.95 15.26
C ASP A 106 7.41 -18.76 14.02
N ALA A 107 6.60 -19.73 13.56
CA ALA A 107 6.78 -20.37 12.27
C ALA A 107 5.90 -19.75 11.17
N VAL A 108 5.01 -18.82 11.52
CA VAL A 108 4.11 -18.20 10.54
C VAL A 108 4.81 -17.08 9.80
N ILE A 109 4.96 -17.24 8.49
CA ILE A 109 5.58 -16.24 7.62
C ILE A 109 4.66 -15.02 7.48
N LEU A 110 5.14 -13.88 7.98
CA LEU A 110 4.45 -12.59 7.92
C LEU A 110 5.20 -11.53 7.10
N ASN A 111 6.23 -11.91 6.34
CA ASN A 111 7.14 -10.96 5.67
C ASN A 111 7.70 -9.92 6.67
N SER A 112 8.03 -10.36 7.87
CA SER A 112 8.50 -9.51 8.97
C SER A 112 9.49 -10.26 9.86
N PHE A 113 10.17 -9.53 10.74
CA PHE A 113 10.95 -10.16 11.80
C PHE A 113 10.02 -10.89 12.78
N THR A 114 10.50 -12.01 13.34
CA THR A 114 9.85 -12.72 14.42
C THR A 114 9.71 -11.80 15.62
N ILE A 115 8.65 -12.01 16.39
CA ILE A 115 8.40 -11.24 17.59
C ILE A 115 9.47 -11.60 18.62
N VAL A 116 9.96 -10.61 19.37
CA VAL A 116 10.97 -10.79 20.43
C VAL A 116 10.61 -11.92 21.40
N PRO A 117 11.58 -12.60 22.03
CA PRO A 117 11.29 -13.65 23.00
C PRO A 117 10.38 -13.18 24.14
N ARG A 118 9.46 -14.06 24.57
CA ARG A 118 8.54 -13.76 25.67
C ARG A 118 9.28 -13.56 26.99
N ASN A 119 8.96 -12.47 27.69
CA ASN A 119 9.48 -12.21 29.01
C ASN A 119 8.79 -13.10 30.05
N LYS A 120 9.50 -14.15 30.50
CA LYS A 120 8.95 -15.16 31.42
C LYS A 120 8.58 -14.61 32.80
N SER A 121 9.21 -13.54 33.27
CA SER A 121 8.86 -12.95 34.57
C SER A 121 7.51 -12.24 34.52
N ILE A 122 7.29 -11.42 33.49
CA ILE A 122 6.03 -10.70 33.25
C ILE A 122 4.88 -11.69 33.02
N TRP A 123 5.14 -12.77 32.30
CA TRP A 123 4.16 -13.81 31.99
C TRP A 123 4.09 -14.94 33.02
N ALA A 124 4.73 -14.81 34.19
CA ALA A 124 4.84 -15.88 35.19
C ALA A 124 3.48 -16.47 35.61
N ALA A 125 2.44 -15.63 35.71
CA ALA A 125 1.07 -16.07 36.02
C ALA A 125 0.52 -17.12 35.03
N CYS A 126 0.96 -17.08 33.77
CA CYS A 126 0.56 -18.03 32.74
C CYS A 126 1.34 -19.34 32.79
N TYR A 127 2.48 -19.42 33.49
CA TYR A 127 3.26 -20.66 33.63
C TYR A 127 2.83 -21.49 34.84
N THR A 128 2.04 -20.94 35.76
CA THR A 128 1.49 -21.70 36.89
C THR A 128 0.60 -22.83 36.38
N GLN A 129 0.98 -24.07 36.69
CA GLN A 129 0.24 -25.27 36.28
C GLN A 129 -1.11 -25.32 37.00
N SER A 130 -2.17 -25.60 36.26
CA SER A 130 -3.48 -25.92 36.84
C SER A 130 -3.49 -27.40 37.19
N THR A 131 -3.67 -27.74 38.46
CA THR A 131 -3.64 -29.11 38.98
C THR A 131 -4.88 -29.96 38.63
N GLY A 132 -5.77 -29.46 37.76
CA GLY A 132 -7.01 -30.13 37.37
C GLY A 132 -6.92 -30.76 35.98
N GLN A 133 -7.44 -31.98 35.84
CA GLN A 133 -7.60 -32.66 34.56
C GLN A 133 -8.57 -31.85 33.69
N LYS A 134 -8.07 -31.17 32.66
CA LYS A 134 -8.86 -30.27 31.81
C LYS A 134 -9.51 -31.06 30.67
N ILE A 135 -10.84 -31.08 30.60
CA ILE A 135 -11.55 -31.57 29.42
C ILE A 135 -11.39 -30.51 28.32
N PRO A 136 -10.85 -30.86 27.13
CA PRO A 136 -10.72 -29.94 26.01
C PRO A 136 -12.07 -29.29 25.69
N THR A 137 -12.13 -27.96 25.64
CA THR A 137 -13.27 -27.27 25.03
C THR A 137 -12.94 -27.01 23.58
N THR A 138 -13.75 -27.52 22.65
CA THR A 138 -13.59 -27.19 21.24
C THR A 138 -14.03 -25.75 20.98
N LEU A 139 -13.25 -24.99 20.21
CA LEU A 139 -13.51 -23.57 19.98
C LEU A 139 -14.92 -23.29 19.41
N HIS A 140 -15.45 -24.18 18.57
CA HIS A 140 -16.79 -24.04 18.00
C HIS A 140 -17.92 -24.11 19.06
N LEU A 141 -17.70 -24.77 20.21
CA LEU A 141 -18.67 -24.81 21.30
C LEU A 141 -18.70 -23.49 22.09
N LEU A 142 -17.58 -22.77 22.16
CA LEU A 142 -17.52 -21.44 22.78
C LEU A 142 -18.28 -20.39 21.96
N ASN A 143 -18.25 -20.50 20.63
CA ASN A 143 -18.94 -19.60 19.71
C ASN A 143 -20.47 -19.68 19.79
N HIS A 144 -21.08 -20.73 20.33
CA HIS A 144 -22.55 -20.87 20.31
C HIS A 144 -23.23 -20.46 21.62
N MET A 145 -22.56 -20.59 22.77
CA MET A 145 -23.22 -20.39 24.08
C MET A 145 -22.79 -19.14 24.85
N GLU A 146 -21.57 -18.62 24.64
CA GLU A 146 -21.03 -17.54 25.50
C GLU A 146 -20.81 -16.21 24.78
N LEU A 147 -20.75 -16.17 23.45
CA LEU A 147 -20.44 -14.97 22.67
C LEU A 147 -21.65 -14.32 21.95
N TYR A 148 -22.83 -14.96 21.94
CA TYR A 148 -24.03 -14.51 21.20
C TYR A 148 -25.31 -14.38 22.06
N THR A 149 -25.25 -13.62 23.14
CA THR A 149 -26.46 -12.97 23.68
C THR A 149 -26.21 -11.46 23.74
N PRO A 150 -26.97 -10.63 22.99
CA PRO A 150 -28.42 -10.72 22.86
C PRO A 150 -28.97 -10.97 21.43
N SER A 151 -30.21 -11.45 21.47
CA SER A 151 -31.19 -11.85 20.46
C SER A 151 -31.18 -11.08 19.12
N ASN A 152 -31.26 -11.84 18.02
CA ASN A 152 -31.71 -11.46 16.65
C ASN A 152 -30.65 -11.25 15.56
N TRP A 153 -29.74 -12.21 15.36
CA TRP A 153 -29.03 -12.29 14.08
C TRP A 153 -28.95 -13.73 13.57
N THR A 154 -29.64 -14.03 12.47
CA THR A 154 -29.47 -15.25 11.70
C THR A 154 -28.33 -15.06 10.70
N ALA A 155 -27.20 -15.71 10.92
CA ALA A 155 -26.11 -15.78 9.96
C ALA A 155 -26.13 -17.13 9.23
N SER A 156 -26.45 -17.11 7.94
CA SER A 156 -26.13 -18.17 7.00
C SER A 156 -25.15 -17.58 5.99
N ARG A 157 -23.91 -18.09 5.99
CA ARG A 157 -23.03 -18.11 4.80
C ARG A 157 -21.84 -19.04 5.03
N SER A 158 -21.73 -20.00 4.14
CA SER A 158 -20.63 -20.95 4.01
C SER A 158 -19.42 -20.23 3.41
N TYR A 159 -18.24 -20.37 4.03
CA TYR A 159 -16.97 -19.95 3.45
C TYR A 159 -16.25 -21.15 2.83
N THR A 160 -15.73 -20.96 1.61
CA THR A 160 -14.75 -21.84 0.97
C THR A 160 -13.38 -21.16 0.97
N SER A 161 -12.33 -21.97 1.13
CA SER A 161 -10.92 -21.57 1.20
C SER A 161 -10.27 -21.59 -0.17
N PRO A 162 -9.39 -20.63 -0.52
CA PRO A 162 -8.53 -20.75 -1.70
C PRO A 162 -7.04 -20.59 -1.36
N LEU A 163 -6.24 -21.63 -1.60
CA LEU A 163 -4.79 -21.54 -1.84
C LEU A 163 -4.40 -22.66 -2.80
N THR A 164 -3.84 -22.31 -3.95
CA THR A 164 -3.02 -23.17 -4.81
C THR A 164 -1.91 -22.32 -5.41
N ASP A 165 -0.69 -22.82 -5.29
CA ASP A 165 0.57 -22.19 -5.72
C ASP A 165 0.73 -22.24 -7.26
N ILE A 166 1.42 -21.24 -7.83
CA ILE A 166 1.94 -21.23 -9.20
C ILE A 166 3.40 -20.79 -9.12
N ASP A 167 4.29 -21.58 -9.73
CA ASP A 167 5.74 -21.39 -9.81
C ASP A 167 6.14 -20.18 -10.70
N GLU A 168 7.16 -19.42 -10.28
CA GLU A 168 7.76 -18.30 -11.02
C GLU A 168 9.00 -18.76 -11.83
N GLU A 169 9.09 -18.33 -13.10
CA GLU A 169 10.29 -18.44 -13.94
C GLU A 169 11.06 -17.10 -14.01
N MET A 170 12.39 -17.24 -13.98
CA MET A 170 13.44 -16.24 -13.81
C MET A 170 13.80 -15.53 -15.13
N TYR A 171 13.97 -14.19 -15.11
CA TYR A 171 14.53 -13.42 -16.24
C TYR A 171 15.68 -12.48 -15.83
N ASP A 172 16.61 -12.32 -16.77
CA ASP A 172 17.94 -11.70 -16.70
C ASP A 172 17.91 -10.21 -17.06
N ASP A 173 18.66 -9.40 -16.31
CA ASP A 173 18.68 -7.93 -16.35
C ASP A 173 19.82 -7.42 -17.25
N THR A 174 19.50 -6.55 -18.22
CA THR A 174 20.51 -5.82 -19.00
C THR A 174 20.26 -4.31 -18.97
N SER A 175 21.11 -3.62 -18.24
CA SER A 175 21.17 -2.16 -18.14
C SER A 175 21.71 -1.51 -19.42
N ILE A 176 21.03 -0.48 -19.93
CA ILE A 176 21.55 0.44 -20.95
C ILE A 176 21.48 1.89 -20.43
N SER A 177 22.56 2.64 -20.67
CA SER A 177 22.84 4.00 -20.22
C SER A 177 21.78 5.03 -20.64
N ARG A 178 21.24 5.77 -19.66
CA ARG A 178 20.26 6.85 -19.83
C ARG A 178 20.93 8.18 -20.17
N GLY A 179 20.42 8.87 -21.20
CA GLY A 179 20.74 10.26 -21.47
C GLY A 179 20.19 11.19 -20.39
N SER A 180 21.04 12.06 -19.84
CA SER A 180 20.72 13.03 -18.80
C SER A 180 19.86 14.18 -19.34
N SER A 181 18.64 14.35 -18.79
CA SER A 181 17.77 15.50 -19.08
C SER A 181 18.15 16.73 -18.23
N PRO A 182 18.19 17.95 -18.80
CA PRO A 182 18.60 19.18 -18.12
C PRO A 182 17.64 19.67 -17.00
N LEU A 183 16.47 19.03 -16.80
CA LEU A 183 15.51 19.45 -15.77
C LEU A 183 15.92 19.12 -14.34
N LEU A 184 16.72 18.06 -14.15
CA LEU A 184 17.15 17.59 -12.82
C LEU A 184 18.05 18.60 -12.07
N SER A 185 18.56 19.61 -12.78
CA SER A 185 19.44 20.66 -12.22
C SER A 185 18.78 22.03 -12.07
N LEU A 186 17.50 22.20 -12.42
CA LEU A 186 16.85 23.51 -12.36
C LEU A 186 16.46 23.90 -10.93
N THR A 187 16.71 25.15 -10.55
CA THR A 187 16.20 25.72 -9.30
C THR A 187 14.68 25.90 -9.37
N GLY A 188 14.00 26.09 -8.24
CA GLY A 188 12.54 26.28 -8.20
C GLY A 188 12.04 27.37 -9.16
N LYS A 189 12.70 28.54 -9.18
CA LYS A 189 12.31 29.65 -10.08
C LYS A 189 12.54 29.34 -11.57
N ASP A 190 13.60 28.59 -11.89
CA ASP A 190 13.89 28.23 -13.27
C ASP A 190 12.90 27.18 -13.78
N ARG A 191 12.50 26.24 -12.92
CA ARG A 191 11.46 25.25 -13.20
C ARG A 191 10.10 25.91 -13.46
N ASP A 192 9.75 26.94 -12.71
CA ASP A 192 8.51 27.69 -12.91
C ASP A 192 8.49 28.37 -14.29
N ARG A 193 9.58 29.08 -14.62
CA ARG A 193 9.73 29.74 -15.93
C ARG A 193 9.68 28.74 -17.07
N TRP A 194 10.36 27.60 -16.92
CA TRP A 194 10.33 26.52 -17.90
C TRP A 194 8.91 25.98 -18.07
N THR A 195 8.21 25.67 -16.97
CA THR A 195 6.84 25.15 -16.98
C THR A 195 5.88 26.12 -17.68
N ILE A 196 5.97 27.41 -17.38
CA ILE A 196 5.14 28.44 -18.04
C ILE A 196 5.42 28.46 -19.55
N GLN A 197 6.68 28.31 -19.95
CA GLN A 197 7.04 28.29 -21.36
C GLN A 197 6.55 27.02 -22.07
N GLU A 198 6.65 25.86 -21.42
CA GLU A 198 6.13 24.60 -21.96
C GLU A 198 4.62 24.59 -22.07
N ARG A 199 3.88 25.15 -21.10
CA ARG A 199 2.43 25.33 -21.22
C ARG A 199 2.06 26.13 -22.47
N LYS A 200 2.81 27.18 -22.80
CA LYS A 200 2.59 27.97 -24.04
C LYS A 200 2.86 27.18 -25.33
N TYR A 201 3.73 26.18 -25.28
CA TYR A 201 3.95 25.28 -26.41
C TYR A 201 2.81 24.26 -26.51
N ALA A 202 2.45 23.66 -25.38
CA ALA A 202 1.34 22.73 -25.26
C ALA A 202 -0.02 23.36 -25.63
N GLU A 203 -0.28 24.63 -25.28
CA GLU A 203 -1.50 25.37 -25.67
C GLU A 203 -1.66 25.54 -27.19
N LYS A 204 -0.59 25.38 -27.96
CA LYS A 204 -0.61 25.46 -29.44
C LYS A 204 -0.77 24.10 -30.10
N ALA A 205 -0.83 23.02 -29.32
CA ALA A 205 -1.00 21.67 -29.82
C ALA A 205 -2.29 21.56 -30.62
N ILE A 206 -2.23 20.80 -31.72
CA ILE A 206 -3.40 20.54 -32.55
C ILE A 206 -4.14 19.33 -31.96
N ALA A 207 -5.41 19.53 -31.63
CA ALA A 207 -6.29 18.47 -31.15
C ALA A 207 -6.50 17.40 -32.23
N VAL A 208 -6.40 16.13 -31.85
CA VAL A 208 -6.81 15.03 -32.73
C VAL A 208 -8.33 14.95 -32.80
N CYS A 209 -8.86 14.62 -33.97
CA CYS A 209 -10.30 14.46 -34.17
C CYS A 209 -10.77 13.00 -34.25
N SER A 210 -9.84 12.06 -34.45
CA SER A 210 -10.13 10.62 -34.54
C SER A 210 -8.88 9.79 -34.20
N MET A 211 -9.07 8.47 -34.07
CA MET A 211 -7.96 7.52 -33.91
C MET A 211 -7.02 7.51 -35.14
N ASP A 212 -7.57 7.66 -36.34
CA ASP A 212 -6.76 7.68 -37.57
C ASP A 212 -5.89 8.95 -37.64
N ASP A 213 -6.45 10.11 -37.26
CA ASP A 213 -5.71 11.37 -37.16
C ASP A 213 -4.64 11.30 -36.05
N LEU A 214 -4.94 10.64 -34.92
CA LEU A 214 -3.94 10.39 -33.89
C LEU A 214 -2.79 9.51 -34.40
N GLN A 215 -3.08 8.44 -35.12
CA GLN A 215 -2.06 7.57 -35.70
C GLN A 215 -1.19 8.32 -36.73
N GLU A 216 -1.80 9.14 -37.57
CA GLU A 216 -1.08 9.98 -38.53
C GLU A 216 -0.16 10.98 -37.81
N LYS A 217 -0.67 11.72 -36.82
CA LYS A 217 0.12 12.69 -36.06
C LYS A 217 1.27 12.04 -35.30
N LEU A 218 1.03 10.87 -34.66
CA LEU A 218 2.09 10.11 -34.00
C LEU A 218 3.16 9.67 -35.00
N THR A 219 2.79 9.25 -36.20
CA THR A 219 3.77 8.86 -37.24
C THR A 219 4.62 10.04 -37.69
N ASN A 220 4.06 11.25 -37.70
CA ASN A 220 4.72 12.45 -38.20
C ASN A 220 5.56 13.18 -37.13
N ILE A 221 5.15 13.12 -35.85
CA ILE A 221 5.85 13.83 -34.77
C ILE A 221 7.18 13.15 -34.40
N TYR A 222 7.37 11.88 -34.75
CA TYR A 222 8.60 11.13 -34.46
C TYR A 222 9.40 10.82 -35.73
N LYS A 223 10.70 11.06 -35.68
CA LYS A 223 11.65 10.61 -36.70
C LYS A 223 12.76 9.81 -36.04
N HIS A 224 12.96 8.56 -36.48
CA HIS A 224 13.90 7.61 -35.86
C HIS A 224 13.67 7.40 -34.35
N GLY A 225 12.40 7.41 -33.90
CA GLY A 225 12.04 7.20 -32.50
C GLY A 225 12.25 8.42 -31.58
N ILE A 226 12.61 9.58 -32.15
CA ILE A 226 12.82 10.83 -31.40
C ILE A 226 11.81 11.87 -31.89
N LYS A 227 11.26 12.64 -30.96
CA LYS A 227 10.36 13.75 -31.26
C LYS A 227 11.06 14.75 -32.18
N CYS A 228 10.48 15.04 -33.35
CA CYS A 228 11.05 15.90 -34.38
C CYS A 228 11.39 17.30 -33.86
N THR A 229 10.53 17.83 -32.98
CA THR A 229 10.70 19.14 -32.36
C THR A 229 10.41 19.03 -30.87
N GLU A 230 11.35 19.45 -30.01
CA GLU A 230 11.18 19.39 -28.54
C GLU A 230 9.91 20.11 -28.04
N LYS A 231 9.42 21.09 -28.81
CA LYS A 231 8.31 21.98 -28.47
C LYS A 231 6.96 21.54 -29.03
N GLU A 232 6.93 20.43 -29.75
CA GLU A 232 5.71 19.93 -30.39
C GLU A 232 4.94 19.01 -29.44
N TYR A 233 3.62 19.13 -29.50
CA TYR A 233 2.68 18.37 -28.69
C TYR A 233 1.48 17.97 -29.54
N ILE A 234 0.95 16.77 -29.29
CA ILE A 234 -0.33 16.29 -29.80
C ILE A 234 -1.34 16.38 -28.67
N HIS A 235 -2.46 17.06 -28.93
CA HIS A 235 -3.54 17.19 -27.96
C HIS A 235 -4.57 16.10 -28.20
N ILE A 236 -4.82 15.28 -27.17
CA ILE A 236 -5.72 14.12 -27.21
C ILE A 236 -6.95 14.42 -26.34
N PRO A 237 -8.04 14.93 -26.95
CA PRO A 237 -9.33 14.97 -26.28
C PRO A 237 -9.87 13.55 -26.12
N MET A 238 -10.34 13.19 -24.92
CA MET A 238 -10.85 11.83 -24.66
C MET A 238 -12.08 11.48 -25.50
N SER A 239 -12.83 12.49 -25.99
CA SER A 239 -13.91 12.28 -26.95
C SER A 239 -13.45 11.71 -28.29
N ALA A 240 -12.18 11.91 -28.69
CA ALA A 240 -11.64 11.34 -29.93
C ALA A 240 -11.41 9.82 -29.83
N LEU A 241 -11.33 9.28 -28.60
CA LEU A 241 -11.09 7.85 -28.37
C LEU A 241 -12.37 7.00 -28.44
N ASN A 242 -13.57 7.62 -28.48
CA ASN A 242 -14.87 6.93 -28.50
C ASN A 242 -15.00 5.86 -27.40
N ASP A 243 -14.62 6.23 -26.17
CA ASP A 243 -14.62 5.37 -24.98
C ASP A 243 -13.76 4.09 -25.09
N LYS A 244 -12.79 4.06 -26.01
CA LYS A 244 -11.80 2.99 -26.12
C LYS A 244 -10.56 3.30 -25.29
N ASP A 245 -10.00 2.25 -24.70
CA ASP A 245 -8.68 2.32 -24.09
C ASP A 245 -7.60 2.46 -25.16
N LEU A 246 -6.57 3.24 -24.85
CA LEU A 246 -5.45 3.53 -25.74
C LEU A 246 -4.15 3.06 -25.09
N ASN A 247 -3.41 2.19 -25.79
CA ASN A 247 -2.08 1.77 -25.39
C ASN A 247 -1.05 2.28 -26.40
N ILE A 248 -0.20 3.22 -25.98
CA ILE A 248 0.91 3.72 -26.76
C ILE A 248 2.20 3.10 -26.24
N ARG A 249 2.83 2.28 -27.07
CA ARG A 249 4.14 1.68 -26.82
C ARG A 249 5.20 2.28 -27.74
N SER A 250 6.44 2.22 -27.29
CA SER A 250 7.62 2.57 -28.07
C SER A 250 8.03 1.42 -28.99
N CYS A 251 9.04 1.63 -29.85
CA CYS A 251 9.47 0.62 -30.81
C CYS A 251 10.15 -0.61 -30.18
N ASP A 252 10.62 -0.50 -28.94
CA ASP A 252 11.11 -1.61 -28.10
C ASP A 252 10.01 -2.17 -27.18
N ASP A 253 8.74 -1.91 -27.51
CA ASP A 253 7.54 -2.38 -26.81
C ASP A 253 7.36 -1.87 -25.37
N ARG A 254 8.16 -0.88 -24.95
CA ARG A 254 8.00 -0.27 -23.62
C ARG A 254 6.79 0.66 -23.60
N LEU A 255 6.01 0.58 -22.52
CA LEU A 255 4.87 1.45 -22.28
C LEU A 255 5.29 2.93 -22.22
N LEU A 256 4.76 3.74 -23.13
CA LEU A 256 4.88 5.20 -23.06
C LEU A 256 3.72 5.78 -22.26
N VAL A 257 2.49 5.42 -22.64
CA VAL A 257 1.29 5.76 -21.89
C VAL A 257 0.17 4.78 -22.21
N PHE A 258 -0.55 4.35 -21.19
CA PHE A 258 -1.85 3.72 -21.30
C PHE A 258 -2.92 4.69 -20.82
N ILE A 259 -4.04 4.77 -21.52
CA ILE A 259 -5.18 5.61 -21.16
C ILE A 259 -6.42 4.73 -21.14
N SER A 260 -7.17 4.81 -20.04
CA SER A 260 -8.49 4.20 -19.97
C SER A 260 -9.58 5.24 -19.87
N THR A 261 -10.59 5.07 -20.71
CA THR A 261 -11.83 5.87 -20.72
C THR A 261 -13.06 5.04 -20.37
N SER A 262 -12.87 3.75 -20.09
CA SER A 262 -13.93 2.74 -19.99
C SER A 262 -14.53 2.62 -18.58
N MET A 263 -14.34 3.62 -17.72
CA MET A 263 -14.97 3.63 -16.39
C MET A 263 -16.49 3.45 -16.53
N PRO A 264 -17.10 2.46 -15.83
CA PRO A 264 -18.54 2.27 -15.80
C PRO A 264 -19.29 3.56 -15.43
N ALA A 265 -20.40 3.83 -16.12
CA ALA A 265 -21.19 5.05 -15.91
C ALA A 265 -21.62 5.22 -14.44
N GLU A 266 -22.00 4.13 -13.77
CA GLU A 266 -22.36 4.15 -12.34
C GLU A 266 -21.24 4.68 -11.43
N PHE A 267 -19.98 4.35 -11.73
CA PHE A 267 -18.83 4.87 -10.99
C PHE A 267 -18.57 6.31 -11.36
N ARG A 268 -18.59 6.62 -12.66
CA ARG A 268 -18.30 7.97 -13.17
C ARG A 268 -19.28 9.01 -12.64
N ASP A 269 -20.57 8.69 -12.66
CA ASP A 269 -21.65 9.59 -12.24
C ASP A 269 -21.60 9.90 -10.74
N SER A 270 -21.10 8.96 -9.93
CA SER A 270 -20.97 9.13 -8.48
C SER A 270 -19.58 9.59 -8.02
N LEU A 271 -18.56 9.54 -8.89
CA LEU A 271 -17.14 9.70 -8.53
C LEU A 271 -16.83 10.99 -7.76
N THR A 272 -17.37 12.11 -8.22
CA THR A 272 -17.14 13.41 -7.58
C THR A 272 -17.86 13.50 -6.24
N ASP A 273 -19.10 13.03 -6.17
CA ASP A 273 -19.90 13.07 -4.94
C ASP A 273 -19.26 12.19 -3.86
N ILE A 274 -18.82 10.97 -4.22
CA ILE A 274 -18.14 10.08 -3.28
C ILE A 274 -16.81 10.68 -2.81
N PHE A 275 -16.07 11.37 -3.69
CA PHE A 275 -14.85 12.07 -3.31
C PHE A 275 -15.13 13.18 -2.29
N GLU A 276 -16.11 14.05 -2.56
CA GLU A 276 -16.45 15.16 -1.66
C GLU A 276 -16.98 14.66 -0.30
N THR A 277 -17.60 13.48 -0.23
CA THR A 277 -18.03 12.89 1.05
C THR A 277 -16.90 12.38 1.94
N CYS A 278 -15.71 12.15 1.38
CA CYS A 278 -14.59 11.58 2.12
C CYS A 278 -13.87 12.60 3.02
N PHE A 279 -14.04 13.90 2.77
CA PHE A 279 -13.27 14.95 3.42
C PHE A 279 -14.18 15.92 4.19
N ASP A 280 -13.65 16.46 5.29
CA ASP A 280 -14.29 17.55 6.01
C ASP A 280 -14.05 18.90 5.32
N GLN A 281 -14.49 19.99 5.94
CA GLN A 281 -14.33 21.35 5.39
C GLN A 281 -12.85 21.75 5.21
N SER A 282 -11.90 21.07 5.86
CA SER A 282 -10.47 21.38 5.85
C SER A 282 -9.78 20.93 4.55
N PHE A 283 -10.30 19.89 3.90
CA PHE A 283 -9.78 19.29 2.66
C PHE A 283 -10.84 19.26 1.55
N CYS A 284 -11.41 20.43 1.25
CA CYS A 284 -12.47 20.54 0.25
C CYS A 284 -11.95 20.96 -1.14
N LEU A 285 -12.62 20.44 -2.18
CA LEU A 285 -12.50 20.97 -3.53
C LEU A 285 -13.04 22.40 -3.57
N VAL A 286 -12.25 23.34 -4.09
CA VAL A 286 -12.67 24.74 -4.22
C VAL A 286 -12.71 25.14 -5.68
N GLU A 287 -13.65 26.01 -6.01
CA GLU A 287 -13.71 26.62 -7.33
C GLU A 287 -12.43 27.42 -7.56
N ARG A 288 -11.72 27.11 -8.65
CA ARG A 288 -10.45 27.74 -8.97
C ARG A 288 -10.33 28.03 -10.46
N ASP A 289 -9.62 29.09 -10.82
CA ASP A 289 -9.35 29.48 -12.20
C ASP A 289 -7.86 29.78 -12.35
N THR A 290 -7.08 28.78 -12.76
CA THR A 290 -5.61 28.89 -12.75
C THR A 290 -5.07 29.80 -13.85
N TRP A 291 -5.90 30.22 -14.80
CA TRP A 291 -5.51 31.26 -15.77
C TRP A 291 -5.36 32.63 -15.10
N LYS A 292 -6.11 32.90 -14.04
CA LYS A 292 -6.10 34.19 -13.30
C LYS A 292 -5.09 34.22 -12.16
N ASP A 293 -4.52 33.06 -11.80
CA ASP A 293 -3.47 32.93 -10.80
C ASP A 293 -2.14 33.44 -11.39
N GLU A 294 -2.07 34.71 -11.79
CA GLU A 294 -0.92 35.36 -12.46
C GLU A 294 0.27 35.63 -11.51
N THR A 295 0.21 35.20 -10.26
CA THR A 295 1.34 35.34 -9.35
C THR A 295 2.47 34.42 -9.78
N HIS A 296 3.69 34.95 -9.90
CA HIS A 296 4.92 34.21 -10.24
C HIS A 296 5.32 33.14 -9.20
N ASN A 297 4.43 32.85 -8.25
CA ASN A 297 4.47 31.70 -7.37
C ASN A 297 3.25 30.86 -7.71
N HIS A 298 3.47 29.64 -8.18
CA HIS A 298 2.40 28.66 -8.31
C HIS A 298 1.71 28.54 -6.93
N PRO A 299 0.40 28.81 -6.84
CA PRO A 299 -0.27 28.76 -5.56
C PRO A 299 -0.22 27.34 -5.01
N ALA A 300 0.03 27.24 -3.70
CA ALA A 300 0.12 25.98 -3.00
C ALA A 300 -1.18 25.18 -3.21
N PHE A 301 -1.03 23.93 -3.60
CA PHE A 301 -2.11 22.95 -3.58
C PHE A 301 -1.89 22.01 -2.41
N GLN A 302 -2.96 21.34 -1.98
CA GLN A 302 -2.88 20.38 -0.88
C GLN A 302 -2.66 18.98 -1.46
N SER A 303 -1.80 18.21 -0.79
CA SER A 303 -1.57 16.80 -1.10
C SER A 303 -1.68 15.97 0.16
N MET A 304 -2.29 14.80 0.04
CA MET A 304 -2.28 13.76 1.07
C MET A 304 -1.61 12.52 0.51
N TYR A 305 -0.64 11.98 1.23
CA TYR A 305 0.19 10.84 0.89
C TYR A 305 -0.19 9.66 1.78
N TRP A 306 -0.90 8.70 1.22
CA TRP A 306 -1.20 7.41 1.84
C TRP A 306 -0.38 6.32 1.16
N SER A 307 0.85 6.21 1.63
CA SER A 307 1.91 5.48 0.95
C SER A 307 2.58 4.49 1.89
N TRP A 308 2.95 3.33 1.34
CA TRP A 308 4.04 2.55 1.87
C TRP A 308 5.37 3.08 1.31
N TYR A 309 6.33 3.29 2.20
CA TYR A 309 7.67 3.74 1.87
C TYR A 309 8.71 2.73 2.33
N ASN A 310 9.81 2.67 1.59
CA ASN A 310 11.05 2.07 2.05
C ASN A 310 12.23 3.07 1.95
N ARG A 311 11.94 4.30 1.51
CA ARG A 311 12.90 5.40 1.50
C ARG A 311 13.50 5.63 2.87
N HIS A 312 14.81 5.83 2.90
CA HIS A 312 15.58 5.99 4.13
C HIS A 312 15.53 4.77 5.06
N GLY A 313 15.18 3.59 4.53
CA GLY A 313 15.18 2.35 5.29
C GLY A 313 16.54 2.06 5.95
N THR A 314 16.49 1.61 7.20
CA THR A 314 17.68 1.17 7.94
C THR A 314 18.17 -0.13 7.31
N ARG A 315 19.37 -0.09 6.73
CA ARG A 315 20.00 -1.27 6.12
C ARG A 315 20.60 -2.19 7.18
N GLY A 316 20.54 -3.50 6.93
CA GLY A 316 21.10 -4.57 7.76
C GLY A 316 22.56 -4.89 7.49
N ASP A 317 23.26 -4.03 6.74
CA ASP A 317 24.70 -4.17 6.47
C ASP A 317 25.48 -4.41 7.76
N ASP A 318 26.24 -5.51 7.80
CA ASP A 318 27.07 -5.93 8.95
C ASP A 318 26.32 -6.18 10.27
N ALA A 319 24.98 -6.22 10.25
CA ALA A 319 24.20 -6.53 11.43
C ALA A 319 24.34 -8.01 11.80
N PRO A 320 24.39 -8.36 13.10
CA PRO A 320 24.42 -9.75 13.55
C PRO A 320 23.19 -10.51 13.04
N SER A 321 23.41 -11.74 12.58
CA SER A 321 22.36 -12.57 11.99
C SER A 321 21.40 -13.15 13.02
N ASP A 322 21.82 -13.29 14.28
CA ASP A 322 21.11 -14.00 15.34
C ASP A 322 20.39 -13.07 16.34
N VAL A 323 20.44 -11.76 16.11
CA VAL A 323 19.79 -10.77 16.98
C VAL A 323 18.65 -10.10 16.24
N GLN A 324 17.50 -10.00 16.91
CA GLN A 324 16.32 -9.34 16.38
C GLN A 324 16.59 -7.82 16.23
N PRO A 325 16.29 -7.19 15.08
CA PRO A 325 16.73 -5.81 14.81
C PRO A 325 16.16 -4.69 15.69
N CYS A 326 15.00 -4.87 16.32
CA CYS A 326 14.45 -3.94 17.31
C CYS A 326 15.25 -3.93 18.63
N LEU A 327 16.13 -4.91 18.84
CA LEU A 327 17.06 -4.97 19.98
C LEU A 327 18.46 -4.43 19.66
N LEU A 328 18.70 -3.98 18.42
CA LEU A 328 20.01 -3.50 17.98
C LEU A 328 20.19 -1.99 18.12
N GLU A 329 21.29 -1.57 18.73
CA GLU A 329 21.71 -0.17 18.79
C GLU A 329 22.97 0.05 17.94
N ARG A 330 23.00 1.13 17.16
CA ARG A 330 24.17 1.50 16.37
C ARG A 330 25.21 2.16 17.29
N GLN A 331 26.40 1.56 17.36
CA GLN A 331 27.48 1.95 18.28
C GLN A 331 27.96 3.41 18.10
N ASP A 332 27.83 3.99 16.89
CA ASP A 332 28.28 5.35 16.56
C ASP A 332 27.14 6.32 16.19
N CYS A 333 25.89 5.96 16.49
CA CYS A 333 24.74 6.83 16.23
C CYS A 333 24.02 7.18 17.54
N MET A 334 23.53 8.41 17.64
CA MET A 334 22.71 8.82 18.78
C MET A 334 21.38 8.05 18.87
N HIS A 335 20.89 7.50 17.75
CA HIS A 335 19.59 6.85 17.67
C HIS A 335 19.53 5.88 16.49
N THR A 336 19.02 4.66 16.71
CA THR A 336 18.65 3.71 15.65
C THR A 336 17.18 3.93 15.28
N ASN A 337 16.87 4.17 14.01
CA ASN A 337 15.48 4.29 13.60
C ASN A 337 14.82 2.93 13.38
N HIS A 338 14.29 2.35 14.46
CA HIS A 338 13.65 1.03 14.43
C HIS A 338 12.38 0.97 13.58
N SER A 339 11.66 2.09 13.42
CA SER A 339 10.42 2.14 12.63
C SER A 339 10.66 2.10 11.11
N GLN A 340 11.91 2.20 10.67
CA GLN A 340 12.30 2.17 9.26
C GLN A 340 13.19 0.96 8.91
N ILE A 341 13.27 -0.06 9.78
CA ILE A 341 14.00 -1.30 9.46
C ILE A 341 13.28 -2.07 8.33
N MET A 342 11.96 -2.03 8.33
CA MET A 342 11.09 -2.58 7.29
C MET A 342 10.38 -1.44 6.55
N PRO A 343 9.79 -1.72 5.36
CA PRO A 343 8.83 -0.83 4.75
C PRO A 343 7.76 -0.38 5.75
N TYR A 344 7.43 0.90 5.71
CA TYR A 344 6.59 1.56 6.70
C TYR A 344 5.54 2.44 6.01
N VAL A 345 4.42 2.67 6.69
CA VAL A 345 3.35 3.52 6.16
C VAL A 345 3.62 4.99 6.47
N SER A 346 3.08 5.89 5.64
CA SER A 346 3.23 7.33 5.83
C SER A 346 2.71 7.80 7.19
N ARG A 347 3.26 8.91 7.69
CA ARG A 347 2.76 9.55 8.92
C ARG A 347 1.32 10.03 8.77
N GLU A 348 0.92 10.42 7.56
CA GLU A 348 -0.44 10.91 7.29
C GLU A 348 -1.49 9.81 7.36
N MET A 349 -1.15 8.56 7.03
CA MET A 349 -2.06 7.43 7.24
C MET A 349 -2.37 7.23 8.72
N HIS A 350 -1.38 7.44 9.61
CA HIS A 350 -1.60 7.39 11.05
C HIS A 350 -2.34 8.63 11.57
N GLY A 351 -1.98 9.83 11.08
CA GLY A 351 -2.57 11.08 11.51
C GLY A 351 -4.04 11.25 11.08
N HIS A 352 -4.44 10.59 9.99
CA HIS A 352 -5.78 10.66 9.41
C HIS A 352 -6.38 9.27 9.20
N GLU A 353 -6.19 8.36 10.17
CA GLU A 353 -6.60 6.96 10.08
C GLU A 353 -8.09 6.80 9.73
N GLU A 354 -8.99 7.58 10.35
CA GLU A 354 -10.43 7.50 10.06
C GLU A 354 -10.75 7.92 8.62
N THR A 355 -10.18 9.04 8.16
CA THR A 355 -10.32 9.53 6.78
C THR A 355 -9.77 8.52 5.77
N TYR A 356 -8.59 7.97 6.04
CA TYR A 356 -7.99 6.92 5.20
C TYR A 356 -8.92 5.72 5.07
N HIS A 357 -9.42 5.16 6.17
CA HIS A 357 -10.31 4.00 6.13
C HIS A 357 -11.63 4.30 5.44
N HIS A 358 -12.21 5.47 5.70
CA HIS A 358 -13.44 5.88 5.05
C HIS A 358 -13.24 6.00 3.54
N PHE A 359 -12.16 6.64 3.10
CA PHE A 359 -11.82 6.76 1.69
C PHE A 359 -11.60 5.39 1.05
N MET A 360 -10.78 4.52 1.65
CA MET A 360 -10.51 3.17 1.12
C MET A 360 -11.79 2.35 0.98
N LYS A 361 -12.73 2.49 1.92
CA LYS A 361 -14.02 1.81 1.88
C LYS A 361 -14.92 2.33 0.76
N VAL A 362 -15.00 3.65 0.61
CA VAL A 362 -15.86 4.29 -0.40
C VAL A 362 -15.33 4.07 -1.82
N PHE A 363 -14.01 4.12 -2.01
CA PHE A 363 -13.34 3.91 -3.29
C PHE A 363 -13.04 2.44 -3.62
N GLN A 364 -13.40 1.49 -2.75
CA GLN A 364 -13.06 0.07 -2.91
C GLN A 364 -13.41 -0.47 -4.31
N ASN A 365 -14.62 -0.19 -4.80
CA ASN A 365 -15.07 -0.67 -6.11
C ASN A 365 -14.31 0.00 -7.27
N VAL A 366 -13.94 1.27 -7.11
CA VAL A 366 -13.14 2.01 -8.10
C VAL A 366 -11.73 1.41 -8.18
N PHE A 367 -11.10 1.13 -7.04
CA PHE A 367 -9.78 0.50 -7.01
C PHE A 367 -9.79 -0.93 -7.54
N GLU A 368 -10.84 -1.70 -7.25
CA GLU A 368 -10.99 -3.06 -7.80
C GLU A 368 -11.16 -3.04 -9.33
N TRP A 369 -11.91 -2.06 -9.85
CA TRP A 369 -12.01 -1.85 -11.30
C TRP A 369 -10.67 -1.45 -11.91
N ILE A 370 -9.95 -0.48 -11.32
CA ILE A 370 -8.60 -0.09 -11.76
C ILE A 370 -7.68 -1.31 -11.78
N ARG A 371 -7.66 -2.11 -10.71
CA ARG A 371 -6.86 -3.34 -10.60
C ARG A 371 -7.15 -4.29 -11.76
N THR A 372 -8.43 -4.56 -12.01
CA THR A 372 -8.88 -5.44 -13.10
C THR A 372 -8.46 -4.92 -14.47
N MET A 373 -8.58 -3.60 -14.70
CA MET A 373 -8.15 -2.97 -15.95
C MET A 373 -6.65 -3.11 -16.18
N ILE A 374 -5.83 -2.86 -15.15
CA ILE A 374 -4.37 -2.99 -15.27
C ILE A 374 -3.99 -4.46 -15.51
N GLU A 375 -4.54 -5.39 -14.73
CA GLU A 375 -4.27 -6.83 -14.88
C GLU A 375 -4.65 -7.36 -16.28
N THR A 376 -5.72 -6.82 -16.87
CA THR A 376 -6.20 -7.25 -18.20
C THR A 376 -5.44 -6.58 -19.34
N CYS A 377 -5.19 -5.27 -19.25
CA CYS A 377 -4.66 -4.48 -20.36
C CYS A 377 -3.14 -4.34 -20.33
N LEU A 378 -2.53 -4.49 -19.15
CA LEU A 378 -1.10 -4.30 -18.87
C LEU A 378 -0.57 -5.43 -17.95
N PRO A 379 -0.70 -6.72 -18.34
CA PRO A 379 -0.36 -7.84 -17.47
C PRO A 379 1.12 -7.87 -17.04
N GLU A 380 2.02 -7.42 -17.90
CA GLU A 380 3.45 -7.34 -17.61
C GLU A 380 3.75 -6.26 -16.55
N GLU A 381 3.25 -5.04 -16.77
CA GLU A 381 3.41 -3.94 -15.83
C GLU A 381 2.69 -4.23 -14.50
N TYR A 382 1.52 -4.91 -14.54
CA TYR A 382 0.82 -5.41 -13.37
C TYR A 382 1.68 -6.38 -12.57
N SER A 383 2.34 -7.34 -13.23
CA SER A 383 3.21 -8.34 -12.59
C SER A 383 4.36 -7.66 -11.84
N VAL A 384 5.07 -6.74 -12.51
CA VAL A 384 6.19 -5.99 -11.91
C VAL A 384 5.77 -5.25 -10.63
N LEU A 385 4.65 -4.52 -10.69
CA LEU A 385 4.14 -3.78 -9.54
C LEU A 385 3.64 -4.72 -8.42
N SER A 386 3.02 -5.83 -8.79
CA SER A 386 2.43 -6.80 -7.86
C SER A 386 3.47 -7.50 -7.00
N GLN A 387 4.68 -7.75 -7.51
CA GLN A 387 5.77 -8.38 -6.75
C GLN A 387 6.06 -7.59 -5.47
N VAL A 388 6.22 -6.27 -5.58
CA VAL A 388 6.44 -5.40 -4.40
C VAL A 388 5.24 -5.41 -3.46
N ALA A 389 4.02 -5.26 -4.00
CA ALA A 389 2.81 -5.19 -3.19
C ALA A 389 2.55 -6.47 -2.37
N ARG A 390 2.92 -7.65 -2.88
CA ARG A 390 2.81 -8.94 -2.18
C ARG A 390 3.83 -9.10 -1.06
N MET A 391 4.95 -8.40 -1.14
CA MET A 391 6.05 -8.46 -0.18
C MET A 391 5.94 -7.44 0.95
N LEU A 392 4.81 -6.74 1.07
CA LEU A 392 4.59 -5.79 2.16
C LEU A 392 4.64 -6.48 3.55
N PRO A 393 5.30 -5.85 4.54
CA PRO A 393 5.42 -6.41 5.88
C PRO A 393 4.09 -6.72 6.57
N GLY A 394 4.08 -7.75 7.40
CA GLY A 394 2.88 -8.24 8.09
C GLY A 394 1.88 -8.95 7.18
N ASN A 395 2.31 -9.38 5.98
CA ASN A 395 1.44 -9.76 4.86
C ASN A 395 0.34 -8.72 4.65
N ALA A 396 0.72 -7.44 4.68
CA ALA A 396 -0.22 -6.35 4.46
C ALA A 396 -0.72 -6.37 3.01
N TYR A 397 -1.96 -5.92 2.82
CA TYR A 397 -2.56 -5.78 1.50
C TYR A 397 -2.69 -4.29 1.17
N SER A 398 -2.20 -3.88 0.01
CA SER A 398 -2.42 -2.53 -0.50
C SER A 398 -3.84 -2.40 -1.07
N PRO A 399 -4.67 -1.47 -0.58
CA PRO A 399 -6.01 -1.24 -1.15
C PRO A 399 -5.99 -0.77 -2.61
N VAL A 400 -4.85 -0.28 -3.10
CA VAL A 400 -4.65 0.23 -4.45
C VAL A 400 -3.75 -0.68 -5.30
N HIS A 401 -3.75 -1.99 -4.98
CA HIS A 401 -3.03 -3.02 -5.72
C HIS A 401 -3.24 -2.88 -7.25
N PRO A 402 -2.18 -2.99 -8.08
CA PRO A 402 -0.83 -3.47 -7.75
C PRO A 402 0.12 -2.40 -7.20
N PHE A 403 -0.33 -1.15 -7.03
CA PHE A 403 0.47 -0.10 -6.41
C PHE A 403 0.47 -0.22 -4.88
N THR A 404 1.45 0.39 -4.22
CA THR A 404 1.52 0.44 -2.75
C THR A 404 1.20 1.80 -2.14
N SER A 405 0.95 2.80 -2.98
CA SER A 405 0.78 4.19 -2.54
C SER A 405 -0.32 4.90 -3.31
N LEU A 406 -1.05 5.76 -2.60
CA LEU A 406 -2.05 6.69 -3.13
C LEU A 406 -1.71 8.10 -2.66
N VAL A 407 -1.65 9.03 -3.61
CA VAL A 407 -1.56 10.46 -3.36
C VAL A 407 -2.83 11.14 -3.86
N ILE A 408 -3.44 11.97 -3.01
CA ILE A 408 -4.60 12.78 -3.36
C ILE A 408 -4.15 14.21 -3.48
N ASN A 409 -4.22 14.77 -4.67
CA ASN A 409 -3.89 16.17 -4.93
C ASN A 409 -5.18 16.97 -5.08
N ILE A 410 -5.38 17.99 -4.24
CA ILE A 410 -6.59 18.83 -4.19
C ILE A 410 -6.27 20.19 -4.80
N ASN A 411 -7.06 20.59 -5.82
CA ASN A 411 -6.91 21.83 -6.57
C ASN A 411 -5.51 22.00 -7.17
N ALA A 412 -4.95 20.91 -7.68
CA ALA A 412 -3.56 20.86 -8.10
C ALA A 412 -3.35 21.34 -9.54
N GLN A 413 -2.34 22.19 -9.69
CA GLN A 413 -1.74 22.55 -10.97
C GLN A 413 -0.23 22.40 -10.85
N THR A 414 0.27 21.19 -11.12
CA THR A 414 1.68 20.87 -10.93
C THR A 414 2.59 21.60 -11.91
N GLN A 415 3.84 21.80 -11.47
CA GLN A 415 4.94 22.24 -12.31
C GLN A 415 5.52 21.06 -13.09
N GLY A 416 6.39 21.33 -14.07
CA GLY A 416 7.18 20.31 -14.74
C GLY A 416 8.04 19.53 -13.75
N HIS A 417 7.82 18.23 -13.61
CA HIS A 417 8.61 17.36 -12.74
C HIS A 417 8.64 15.92 -13.26
N ARG A 418 9.55 15.14 -12.67
CA ARG A 418 9.58 13.67 -12.76
C ARG A 418 9.51 13.12 -11.34
N ASP A 419 8.77 12.04 -11.18
CA ASP A 419 8.67 11.36 -9.89
C ASP A 419 9.82 10.37 -9.75
N THR A 420 11.03 10.91 -9.58
CA THR A 420 12.27 10.11 -9.47
C THR A 420 12.31 9.17 -8.26
N GLY A 421 11.31 9.25 -7.38
CA GLY A 421 11.11 8.35 -6.26
C GLY A 421 10.20 7.16 -6.58
N ASP A 422 9.55 7.14 -7.74
CA ASP A 422 8.68 6.03 -8.16
C ASP A 422 9.51 4.91 -8.78
N GLN A 423 9.12 3.67 -8.50
CA GLN A 423 9.77 2.46 -9.01
C GLN A 423 9.80 2.48 -10.54
N GLU A 424 8.65 2.72 -11.16
CA GLU A 424 8.56 2.79 -12.61
C GLU A 424 7.33 3.54 -13.09
N PHE A 425 6.14 3.05 -12.74
CA PHE A 425 4.87 3.58 -13.23
C PHE A 425 4.14 4.40 -12.17
N CYS A 426 3.40 5.42 -12.63
CA CYS A 426 2.30 6.00 -11.86
C CYS A 426 1.01 5.94 -12.66
N LEU A 427 -0.11 5.94 -11.94
CA LEU A 427 -1.45 6.15 -12.48
C LEU A 427 -1.94 7.53 -12.05
N VAL A 428 -2.53 8.31 -12.95
CA VAL A 428 -3.20 9.57 -12.64
C VAL A 428 -4.66 9.51 -13.09
N MET A 429 -5.59 9.71 -12.15
CA MET A 429 -7.03 9.78 -12.40
C MET A 429 -7.60 11.08 -11.80
N PRO A 430 -8.00 12.06 -12.61
CA PRO A 430 -8.62 13.26 -12.09
C PRO A 430 -10.07 13.03 -11.65
N VAL A 431 -10.53 13.86 -10.71
CA VAL A 431 -11.89 13.85 -10.14
C VAL A 431 -12.37 15.30 -10.01
N GLY A 432 -13.68 15.53 -10.09
CA GLY A 432 -14.30 16.84 -9.88
C GLY A 432 -15.06 17.37 -11.09
N THR A 433 -15.41 18.65 -11.03
CA THR A 433 -16.15 19.37 -12.07
C THR A 433 -15.29 20.52 -12.58
N TYR A 434 -14.62 20.30 -13.71
CA TYR A 434 -13.66 21.25 -14.26
C TYR A 434 -13.60 21.22 -15.79
N THR A 435 -12.93 22.24 -16.33
CA THR A 435 -12.55 22.36 -17.74
C THR A 435 -11.06 22.65 -17.85
N GLY A 436 -10.41 22.17 -18.91
CA GLY A 436 -8.95 22.20 -19.03
C GLY A 436 -8.27 21.20 -18.09
N GLY A 437 -7.05 21.50 -17.64
CA GLY A 437 -6.33 20.67 -16.68
C GLY A 437 -5.72 19.41 -17.26
N GLY A 438 -5.54 19.36 -18.58
CA GLY A 438 -4.90 18.26 -19.28
C GLY A 438 -3.53 17.89 -18.67
N LEU A 439 -3.19 16.61 -18.73
CA LEU A 439 -1.90 16.08 -18.30
C LEU A 439 -0.93 16.15 -19.50
N ALA A 440 0.09 16.98 -19.40
CA ALA A 440 1.12 17.09 -20.42
C ALA A 440 2.27 16.13 -20.10
N LEU A 441 2.66 15.31 -21.09
CA LEU A 441 3.80 14.40 -21.06
C LEU A 441 4.82 14.92 -22.08
N VAL A 442 5.96 15.43 -21.61
CA VAL A 442 6.87 16.26 -22.41
C VAL A 442 7.64 15.44 -23.45
N GLU A 443 8.25 14.34 -23.02
CA GLU A 443 9.06 13.48 -23.88
C GLU A 443 8.19 12.77 -24.93
N PRO A 444 7.01 12.22 -24.59
CA PRO A 444 6.04 11.78 -25.59
C PRO A 444 5.40 12.92 -26.40
N GLY A 445 5.52 14.17 -25.97
CA GLY A 445 4.83 15.30 -26.61
C GLY A 445 3.31 15.10 -26.65
N LEU A 446 2.69 14.65 -25.57
CA LEU A 446 1.26 14.38 -25.49
C LEU A 446 0.59 15.30 -24.48
N ILE A 447 -0.66 15.69 -24.75
CA ILE A 447 -1.54 16.35 -23.78
C ILE A 447 -2.83 15.55 -23.69
N LEU A 448 -3.14 15.07 -22.50
CA LEU A 448 -4.28 14.18 -22.26
C LEU A 448 -5.37 14.94 -21.50
N ASP A 449 -6.50 15.20 -22.14
CA ASP A 449 -7.67 15.85 -21.52
C ASP A 449 -8.53 14.83 -20.77
N LEU A 450 -7.92 14.16 -19.79
CA LEU A 450 -8.58 13.18 -18.94
C LEU A 450 -9.84 13.79 -18.31
N ARG A 451 -11.00 13.15 -18.52
CA ARG A 451 -12.27 13.51 -17.86
C ARG A 451 -12.29 12.88 -16.46
N PRO A 452 -13.16 13.32 -15.54
CA PRO A 452 -13.37 12.61 -14.28
C PRO A 452 -13.62 11.12 -14.51
N GLY A 453 -12.78 10.28 -13.92
CA GLY A 453 -12.84 8.82 -14.05
C GLY A 453 -12.05 8.21 -15.22
N ASP A 454 -11.57 9.01 -16.17
CA ASP A 454 -10.53 8.55 -17.09
C ASP A 454 -9.21 8.47 -16.31
N PHE A 455 -8.32 7.54 -16.65
CA PHE A 455 -6.99 7.48 -16.04
C PHE A 455 -5.89 7.25 -17.07
N ALA A 456 -4.68 7.70 -16.75
CA ALA A 456 -3.48 7.42 -17.52
C ALA A 456 -2.42 6.73 -16.66
N ILE A 457 -1.71 5.76 -17.24
CA ILE A 457 -0.55 5.09 -16.64
C ILE A 457 0.67 5.36 -17.51
N PHE A 458 1.75 5.82 -16.92
CA PHE A 458 2.99 6.13 -17.62
C PHE A 458 4.20 6.04 -16.68
N ARG A 459 5.41 6.07 -17.26
CA ARG A 459 6.67 5.94 -16.51
C ARG A 459 7.06 7.28 -15.88
N SER A 460 6.48 7.62 -14.73
CA SER A 460 6.60 8.93 -14.06
C SER A 460 8.04 9.33 -13.69
N CYS A 461 8.90 8.35 -13.45
CA CYS A 461 10.32 8.58 -13.14
C CYS A 461 11.15 8.99 -14.39
N ASP A 462 10.69 8.61 -15.58
CA ASP A 462 11.37 8.83 -16.86
C ASP A 462 10.73 9.95 -17.70
N VAL A 463 9.44 10.24 -17.47
CA VAL A 463 8.65 11.22 -18.24
C VAL A 463 8.39 12.47 -17.41
N THR A 464 8.90 13.61 -17.90
CA THR A 464 8.58 14.93 -17.35
C THR A 464 7.13 15.25 -17.66
N HIS A 465 6.39 15.64 -16.63
CA HIS A 465 4.98 15.92 -16.76
C HIS A 465 4.53 17.09 -15.89
N PHE A 466 3.41 17.69 -16.28
CA PHE A 466 2.78 18.81 -15.58
C PHE A 466 1.29 18.91 -15.92
N ASN A 467 0.55 19.71 -15.15
CA ASN A 467 -0.85 20.02 -15.48
C ASN A 467 -0.95 21.33 -16.28
N MET A 468 -1.79 21.29 -17.31
CA MET A 468 -2.28 22.47 -18.02
C MET A 468 -3.15 23.34 -17.10
N ASN A 469 -3.44 24.57 -17.53
CA ASN A 469 -4.37 25.44 -16.82
C ASN A 469 -5.79 24.83 -16.78
N TYR A 470 -6.52 25.06 -15.69
CA TYR A 470 -7.88 24.57 -15.52
C TYR A 470 -8.78 25.59 -14.82
N ARG A 471 -10.09 25.41 -14.99
CA ARG A 471 -11.12 26.13 -14.25
C ARG A 471 -12.16 25.16 -13.69
N GLY A 472 -12.52 25.32 -12.42
CA GLY A 472 -13.49 24.50 -11.70
C GLY A 472 -12.93 23.91 -10.42
N LYS A 473 -13.58 22.85 -9.94
CA LYS A 473 -13.14 22.01 -8.82
C LYS A 473 -12.41 20.78 -9.35
N ARG A 474 -11.12 20.62 -9.05
CA ARG A 474 -10.31 19.53 -9.58
C ARG A 474 -9.43 18.89 -8.51
N ALA A 475 -9.52 17.57 -8.36
CA ALA A 475 -8.55 16.76 -7.66
C ALA A 475 -7.96 15.71 -8.60
N SER A 476 -6.93 15.01 -8.14
CA SER A 476 -6.45 13.79 -8.78
C SER A 476 -6.03 12.74 -7.77
N LEU A 477 -6.39 11.49 -8.04
CA LEU A 477 -5.80 10.33 -7.40
C LEU A 477 -4.56 9.94 -8.20
N VAL A 478 -3.43 9.79 -7.51
CA VAL A 478 -2.17 9.34 -8.10
C VAL A 478 -1.76 8.05 -7.41
N LEU A 479 -1.66 6.95 -8.15
CA LEU A 479 -1.19 5.67 -7.60
C LEU A 479 0.26 5.44 -8.03
N HIS A 480 1.12 5.02 -7.11
CA HIS A 480 2.52 4.77 -7.39
C HIS A 480 3.13 3.77 -6.39
N THR A 481 4.37 3.35 -6.63
CA THR A 481 5.15 2.50 -5.73
C THR A 481 6.52 3.15 -5.51
N ASP A 482 6.97 3.25 -4.26
CA ASP A 482 8.27 3.85 -3.92
C ASP A 482 9.41 2.95 -4.45
N LYS A 483 10.33 3.51 -5.25
CA LYS A 483 11.41 2.75 -5.89
C LYS A 483 12.30 2.02 -4.91
N GLU A 484 12.45 2.57 -3.71
CA GLU A 484 13.31 1.99 -2.68
C GLU A 484 12.74 0.67 -2.19
N MET A 485 11.47 0.34 -2.48
CA MET A 485 10.92 -0.99 -2.24
C MET A 485 11.67 -2.10 -2.97
N ASN A 486 12.39 -1.82 -4.06
CA ASN A 486 13.23 -2.81 -4.72
C ASN A 486 14.30 -3.36 -3.78
N ALA A 487 14.90 -2.52 -2.94
CA ALA A 487 15.87 -2.98 -1.94
C ALA A 487 15.24 -3.96 -0.93
N TRP A 488 13.95 -3.78 -0.62
CA TRP A 488 13.19 -4.72 0.20
C TRP A 488 12.87 -6.01 -0.57
N LEU A 489 12.44 -5.89 -1.82
CA LEU A 489 12.10 -7.04 -2.67
C LEU A 489 13.32 -7.93 -2.94
N GLU A 490 14.48 -7.34 -3.25
CA GLU A 490 15.69 -8.06 -3.63
C GLU A 490 16.37 -8.72 -2.43
N ARG A 491 16.60 -7.94 -1.35
CA ARG A 491 17.45 -8.36 -0.22
C ARG A 491 16.91 -7.95 1.14
N ARG A 492 15.64 -7.56 1.22
CA ARG A 492 14.98 -7.13 2.46
C ARG A 492 15.78 -6.02 3.16
N ASN A 493 16.28 -5.04 2.41
CA ASN A 493 17.21 -4.00 2.89
C ASN A 493 18.52 -4.55 3.48
N ASN A 494 19.04 -5.65 2.92
CA ASN A 494 20.18 -6.41 3.43
C ASN A 494 19.92 -6.99 4.83
N TRP A 495 18.69 -7.39 5.13
CA TRP A 495 18.33 -8.16 6.33
C TRP A 495 18.02 -9.63 6.00
N ASP A 496 18.17 -10.03 4.74
CA ASP A 496 17.93 -11.39 4.25
C ASP A 496 18.79 -12.46 4.97
N HIS A 497 19.95 -12.09 5.51
CA HIS A 497 20.80 -12.97 6.32
C HIS A 497 20.38 -13.10 7.79
N ASN A 498 19.43 -12.29 8.25
CA ASN A 498 19.01 -12.31 9.66
C ASN A 498 18.04 -13.47 9.92
N LEU A 499 18.40 -14.34 10.86
CA LEU A 499 17.66 -15.56 11.23
C LEU A 499 16.28 -15.28 11.83
N THR A 500 16.04 -14.05 12.29
CA THR A 500 14.73 -13.63 12.80
C THR A 500 13.82 -13.11 11.69
N LEU A 501 14.30 -12.89 10.45
CA LEU A 501 13.45 -12.46 9.36
C LEU A 501 12.69 -13.65 8.76
N GLN A 502 11.37 -13.55 8.68
CA GLN A 502 10.52 -14.54 8.04
C GLN A 502 9.81 -13.92 6.85
N SER A 503 10.25 -14.31 5.66
CA SER A 503 9.61 -13.91 4.41
C SER A 503 9.49 -15.10 3.49
N TYR A 504 8.54 -15.03 2.56
CA TYR A 504 8.56 -15.91 1.41
C TYR A 504 9.87 -15.68 0.64
N THR A 505 10.51 -16.77 0.23
CA THR A 505 11.56 -16.72 -0.77
C THR A 505 10.90 -16.40 -2.10
N ASN A 506 11.42 -15.39 -2.81
CA ASN A 506 11.08 -15.20 -4.21
C ASN A 506 11.60 -16.40 -5.02
#